data_AF-A0A316H9V0-F1
#
_entry.id   AF-A0A316H9V0-F1
#
_cell.length_a   1.000
_cell.length_b   1.000
_cell.length_c   1.000
_cell.angle_alpha   90.00
_cell.angle_beta   90.00
_cell.angle_gamma   90.00
#
_symmetry.space_group_name_H-M   'P 1'
#
loop_
_entity.id
_entity.type
_entity.pdbx_description
1 polymer ?
#
loop_
_entity_poly.entity_id
_entity_poly.type
_entity_poly.pdbx_seq_one_letter_code
_entity_poly.pdbx_strand_id
1 'polypeptide(L)'
;MGNLYTVTASALYLRSSAQSGDKLNIITVLKNSEQVDVMDATLADWYKVTTIQRNPNVTGFAASRYLKQVTVDDAAAQPAAAQFVPVNLPPNAASRRNNHAAWQYPLSEPDMPKVTSTDVAGRINEIYNVINYIAVDTSARYRVDEHTYCNIYAYDYCYLCNVFLPRVWWTDKALQTVLAGGAVKPSYGNTVIELNANAIFRWLENWGEKFGWVRTYDLTDLQENVNQGKIGVISGPNKNPNRSGHICCVVPEKDGYKATRSGNAVVIPLLSQAGAKNIRFYSNNKWWLLPQIKEFGFWYNNNV
;
A
#
# COMPACT_ATOMS: atom_id res chain seq x y z
N MET A 1 -0.06 -33.33 12.44
CA MET A 1 -1.25 -33.21 11.55
C MET A 1 -1.66 -31.75 11.59
N GLY A 2 -1.96 -31.15 10.43
CA GLY A 2 -1.97 -29.69 10.27
C GLY A 2 -2.96 -28.97 11.19
N ASN A 3 -2.47 -28.04 12.00
CA ASN A 3 -3.28 -27.07 12.73
C ASN A 3 -3.59 -25.84 11.86
N LEU A 4 -3.70 -26.04 10.56
CA LEU A 4 -3.98 -24.97 9.60
C LEU A 4 -5.48 -24.71 9.57
N TYR A 5 -5.87 -23.46 9.79
CA TYR A 5 -7.26 -23.03 9.73
C TYR A 5 -7.39 -21.84 8.77
N THR A 6 -8.54 -21.77 8.12
CA THR A 6 -8.92 -20.67 7.22
C THR A 6 -10.01 -19.83 7.87
N VAL A 7 -9.87 -18.52 7.77
CA VAL A 7 -10.87 -17.56 8.26
C VAL A 7 -12.10 -17.54 7.35
N THR A 8 -13.28 -17.73 7.92
CA THR A 8 -14.56 -17.75 7.18
C THR A 8 -15.32 -16.41 7.24
N ALA A 9 -15.01 -15.55 8.21
CA ALA A 9 -15.60 -14.21 8.29
C ALA A 9 -15.00 -13.24 7.25
N SER A 10 -15.77 -12.23 6.83
CA SER A 10 -15.26 -11.13 6.00
C SER A 10 -14.12 -10.35 6.68
N ALA A 11 -14.20 -10.23 8.00
CA ALA A 11 -13.18 -9.67 8.88
C ALA A 11 -13.26 -10.35 10.25
N LEU A 12 -12.13 -10.86 10.74
CA LEU A 12 -12.00 -11.51 12.04
C LEU A 12 -10.93 -10.79 12.87
N TYR A 13 -11.32 -10.26 14.03
CA TYR A 13 -10.37 -9.59 14.91
C TYR A 13 -9.46 -10.60 15.63
N LEU A 14 -8.15 -10.44 15.45
CA LEU A 14 -7.12 -11.09 16.25
C LEU A 14 -6.84 -10.24 17.49
N ARG A 15 -6.82 -10.87 18.66
CA ARG A 15 -6.83 -10.15 19.95
C ARG A 15 -5.68 -10.55 20.86
N SER A 16 -5.29 -9.68 21.79
CA SER A 16 -4.22 -10.00 22.76
C SER A 16 -4.70 -10.87 23.91
N SER A 17 -6.01 -10.94 24.14
CA SER A 17 -6.67 -11.82 25.10
C SER A 17 -8.02 -12.34 24.55
N ALA A 18 -8.47 -13.50 25.05
CA ALA A 18 -9.67 -14.21 24.61
C ALA A 18 -11.00 -13.55 25.10
N GLN A 19 -11.21 -12.28 24.77
CA GLN A 19 -12.40 -11.52 25.16
C GLN A 19 -12.86 -10.55 24.07
N SER A 20 -14.18 -10.43 23.90
CA SER A 20 -14.81 -9.43 23.03
C SER A 20 -15.23 -8.19 23.83
N GLY A 21 -15.36 -7.04 23.16
CA GLY A 21 -15.93 -5.81 23.76
C GLY A 21 -14.92 -4.69 23.97
N ASP A 22 -13.66 -5.02 24.26
CA ASP A 22 -12.58 -4.03 24.33
C ASP A 22 -11.91 -3.86 22.95
N LYS A 23 -11.78 -2.60 22.50
CA LYS A 23 -11.08 -2.24 21.27
C LYS A 23 -9.56 -2.19 21.46
N LEU A 24 -9.06 -1.95 22.67
CA LEU A 24 -7.63 -1.99 23.01
C LEU A 24 -7.07 -3.42 22.96
N ASN A 25 -7.96 -4.40 23.05
CA ASN A 25 -7.64 -5.82 22.93
C ASN A 25 -7.46 -6.28 21.46
N ILE A 26 -7.66 -5.43 20.45
CA ILE A 26 -7.51 -5.82 19.03
C ILE A 26 -6.07 -5.59 18.60
N ILE A 27 -5.38 -6.66 18.19
CA ILE A 27 -4.04 -6.61 17.61
C ILE A 27 -4.13 -6.27 16.11
N THR A 28 -4.95 -7.02 15.38
CA THR A 28 -5.15 -6.84 13.93
C THR A 28 -6.46 -7.46 13.46
N VAL A 29 -6.73 -7.38 12.16
CA VAL A 29 -7.88 -7.99 11.50
C VAL A 29 -7.38 -9.02 10.50
N LEU A 30 -7.78 -10.28 10.68
CA LEU A 30 -7.63 -11.36 9.72
C LEU A 30 -8.76 -11.28 8.68
N LYS A 31 -8.44 -11.49 7.42
CA LYS A 31 -9.39 -11.38 6.31
C LYS A 31 -10.03 -12.73 6.00
N ASN A 32 -11.15 -12.70 5.28
CA ASN A 32 -11.72 -13.92 4.72
C ASN A 32 -10.65 -14.68 3.91
N SER A 33 -10.66 -16.01 4.05
CA SER A 33 -9.73 -16.94 3.41
C SER A 33 -8.26 -16.81 3.85
N GLU A 34 -7.94 -15.93 4.81
CA GLU A 34 -6.61 -15.88 5.41
C GLU A 34 -6.35 -17.14 6.23
N GLN A 35 -5.15 -17.70 6.08
CA GLN A 35 -4.74 -18.91 6.79
C GLN A 35 -3.96 -18.55 8.06
N VAL A 36 -4.29 -19.24 9.14
CA VAL A 36 -3.62 -19.14 10.42
C VAL A 36 -3.26 -20.52 10.94
N ASP A 37 -2.20 -20.58 11.73
CA ASP A 37 -1.83 -21.80 12.44
C ASP A 37 -2.41 -21.72 13.86
N VAL A 38 -3.24 -22.70 14.23
CA VAL A 38 -3.83 -22.79 15.56
C VAL A 38 -2.80 -23.41 16.51
N MET A 39 -2.31 -22.60 17.42
CA MET A 39 -1.33 -23.00 18.43
C MET A 39 -1.98 -23.65 19.65
N ASP A 40 -3.18 -23.19 20.01
CA ASP A 40 -3.94 -23.66 21.17
C ASP A 40 -5.45 -23.54 20.91
N ALA A 41 -6.18 -24.62 21.15
CA ALA A 41 -7.62 -24.73 20.99
C ALA A 41 -8.34 -25.15 22.29
N THR A 42 -7.67 -25.03 23.44
CA THR A 42 -8.23 -25.42 24.75
C THR A 42 -9.40 -24.55 25.21
N LEU A 43 -9.49 -23.30 24.74
CA LEU A 43 -10.62 -22.41 24.99
C LEU A 43 -11.67 -22.60 23.89
N ALA A 44 -12.87 -23.06 24.27
CA ALA A 44 -13.91 -23.49 23.31
C ALA A 44 -14.27 -22.41 22.26
N ASP A 45 -14.44 -21.16 22.70
CA ASP A 45 -14.85 -20.04 21.84
C ASP A 45 -13.68 -19.28 21.19
N TRP A 46 -12.44 -19.58 21.59
CA TRP A 46 -11.26 -18.80 21.23
C TRP A 46 -10.05 -19.68 20.95
N TYR A 47 -9.51 -19.60 19.74
CA TYR A 47 -8.24 -20.25 19.42
C TYR A 47 -7.11 -19.26 19.52
N LYS A 48 -5.99 -19.67 20.11
CA LYS A 48 -4.73 -18.96 19.97
C LYS A 48 -4.14 -19.32 18.62
N VAL A 49 -3.93 -18.33 17.79
CA VAL A 49 -3.49 -18.50 16.41
C VAL A 49 -2.30 -17.61 16.10
N THR A 50 -1.48 -18.02 15.13
CA THR A 50 -0.43 -17.19 14.54
C THR A 50 -0.69 -17.01 13.05
N THR A 51 -0.50 -15.79 12.54
CA THR A 51 -0.60 -15.52 11.10
C THR A 51 0.58 -16.13 10.37
N ILE A 52 0.33 -16.82 9.27
CA ILE A 52 1.39 -17.53 8.51
C ILE A 52 1.95 -16.66 7.38
N GLN A 53 1.14 -15.73 6.85
CA GLN A 53 1.46 -14.95 5.65
C GLN A 53 1.91 -13.51 5.94
N ARG A 54 1.84 -13.04 7.20
CA ARG A 54 2.18 -11.65 7.56
C ARG A 54 3.52 -11.59 8.29
N ASN A 55 4.41 -10.68 7.88
CA ASN A 55 5.65 -10.38 8.60
C ASN A 55 5.45 -9.21 9.60
N PRO A 56 5.83 -9.33 10.90
CA PRO A 56 6.25 -10.54 11.61
C PRO A 56 5.02 -11.35 12.08
N ASN A 57 5.09 -12.68 11.99
CA ASN A 57 4.01 -13.61 12.32
C ASN A 57 3.28 -13.22 13.63
N VAL A 58 2.10 -12.61 13.49
CA VAL A 58 1.36 -12.00 14.59
C VAL A 58 0.58 -13.08 15.32
N THR A 59 0.82 -13.23 16.62
CA THR A 59 0.11 -14.20 17.48
C THR A 59 -0.97 -13.53 18.32
N GLY A 60 -2.13 -14.17 18.45
CA GLY A 60 -3.23 -13.69 19.30
C GLY A 60 -4.39 -14.68 19.39
N PHE A 61 -5.51 -14.24 19.94
CA PHE A 61 -6.74 -15.01 20.09
C PHE A 61 -7.77 -14.61 19.03
N ALA A 62 -8.34 -15.59 18.35
CA ALA A 62 -9.39 -15.42 17.35
C ALA A 62 -10.62 -16.26 17.72
N ALA A 63 -11.81 -15.76 17.45
CA ALA A 63 -13.04 -16.48 17.78
C ALA A 63 -13.16 -17.74 16.90
N SER A 64 -13.20 -18.91 17.54
CA SER A 64 -13.09 -20.24 16.90
C SER A 64 -14.17 -20.49 15.84
N ARG A 65 -15.40 -19.99 16.08
CA ARG A 65 -16.54 -20.08 15.14
C ARG A 65 -16.30 -19.50 13.74
N TYR A 66 -15.27 -18.66 13.57
CA TYR A 66 -14.89 -18.08 12.27
C TYR A 66 -13.65 -18.73 11.67
N LEU A 67 -13.22 -19.87 12.21
CA LEU A 67 -12.09 -20.65 11.73
C LEU A 67 -12.59 -22.01 11.28
N LYS A 68 -12.22 -22.40 10.06
CA LYS A 68 -12.48 -23.75 9.52
C LYS A 68 -11.15 -24.46 9.36
N GLN A 69 -11.00 -25.66 9.93
CA GLN A 69 -9.79 -26.45 9.74
C GLN A 69 -9.63 -26.82 8.27
N VAL A 70 -8.41 -26.69 7.76
CA VAL A 70 -8.06 -27.12 6.41
C VAL A 70 -7.77 -28.62 6.45
N THR A 71 -8.62 -29.43 5.81
CA THR A 71 -8.39 -30.87 5.69
C THR A 71 -7.53 -31.19 4.47
N VAL A 72 -6.97 -32.41 4.41
CA VAL A 72 -6.08 -32.84 3.31
C VAL A 72 -6.82 -32.83 1.96
N ASP A 73 -8.15 -32.99 1.96
CA ASP A 73 -8.99 -32.87 0.76
C ASP A 73 -9.25 -31.39 0.37
N ASP A 74 -9.31 -30.47 1.33
CA ASP A 74 -9.39 -29.02 1.07
C ASP A 74 -8.07 -28.46 0.50
N ALA A 75 -6.93 -29.13 0.75
CA ALA A 75 -5.62 -28.71 0.26
C ALA A 75 -5.44 -28.93 -1.26
N ALA A 76 -6.26 -29.80 -1.88
CA ALA A 76 -6.16 -30.18 -3.29
C ALA A 76 -6.97 -29.30 -4.25
N ALA A 77 -7.69 -28.30 -3.75
CA ALA A 77 -8.40 -27.31 -4.56
C ALA A 77 -8.06 -25.89 -4.11
N GLN A 78 -6.77 -25.61 -3.89
CA GLN A 78 -6.34 -24.23 -3.90
C GLN A 78 -6.30 -23.80 -5.37
N PRO A 79 -7.18 -22.89 -5.85
CA PRO A 79 -6.96 -22.30 -7.15
C PRO A 79 -5.53 -21.77 -7.14
N ALA A 80 -4.74 -22.12 -8.16
CA ALA A 80 -3.40 -21.59 -8.35
C ALA A 80 -3.46 -20.10 -8.02
N ALA A 81 -2.64 -19.64 -7.06
CA ALA A 81 -2.73 -18.29 -6.52
C ALA A 81 -2.92 -17.33 -7.68
N ALA A 82 -4.12 -16.74 -7.79
CA ALA A 82 -4.45 -15.92 -8.94
C ALA A 82 -3.34 -14.90 -9.09
N GLN A 83 -2.60 -14.97 -10.21
CA GLN A 83 -1.47 -14.08 -10.42
C GLN A 83 -2.08 -12.69 -10.63
N PHE A 84 -2.05 -11.87 -9.58
CA PHE A 84 -2.62 -10.53 -9.66
C PHE A 84 -1.72 -9.69 -10.56
N VAL A 85 -2.26 -9.34 -11.73
CA VAL A 85 -1.58 -8.45 -12.67
C VAL A 85 -1.90 -6.99 -12.31
N PRO A 86 -0.91 -6.08 -12.37
CA PRO A 86 -1.14 -4.64 -12.24
C PRO A 86 -2.28 -4.17 -13.15
N VAL A 87 -3.24 -3.42 -12.59
CA VAL A 87 -4.33 -2.83 -13.38
C VAL A 87 -4.11 -1.33 -13.57
N ASN A 88 -3.93 -0.94 -14.83
CA ASN A 88 -3.90 0.44 -15.26
C ASN A 88 -4.93 0.63 -16.37
N LEU A 89 -5.49 1.84 -16.48
CA LEU A 89 -6.18 2.24 -17.70
C LEU A 89 -5.15 2.39 -18.85
N PRO A 90 -5.55 2.15 -20.11
CA PRO A 90 -4.65 2.32 -21.25
C PRO A 90 -4.15 3.78 -21.35
N PRO A 91 -2.95 4.05 -21.87
CA PRO A 91 -2.44 5.41 -22.01
C PRO A 91 -3.44 6.34 -22.72
N ASN A 92 -3.54 7.58 -22.22
CA ASN A 92 -4.41 8.60 -22.79
C ASN A 92 -3.58 9.86 -23.04
N ALA A 93 -3.56 10.34 -24.29
CA ALA A 93 -2.74 11.47 -24.72
C ALA A 93 -3.01 12.79 -23.98
N ALA A 94 -4.16 12.93 -23.32
CA ALA A 94 -4.48 14.07 -22.47
C ALA A 94 -3.85 13.98 -21.07
N SER A 95 -3.48 12.79 -20.60
CA SER A 95 -2.85 12.60 -19.28
C SER A 95 -1.39 13.04 -19.34
N ARG A 96 -1.17 14.29 -18.93
CA ARG A 96 0.11 15.00 -18.99
C ARG A 96 0.35 15.79 -17.71
N ARG A 97 1.60 16.22 -17.46
CA ARG A 97 1.96 17.00 -16.26
C ARG A 97 1.42 18.43 -16.27
N ASN A 98 1.10 18.96 -17.45
CA ASN A 98 0.70 20.37 -17.63
C ASN A 98 -0.81 20.64 -17.48
N ASN A 99 -1.62 19.65 -17.09
CA ASN A 99 -3.07 19.83 -16.90
C ASN A 99 -3.66 18.80 -15.92
N HIS A 100 -4.95 18.95 -15.57
CA HIS A 100 -5.72 18.02 -14.72
C HIS A 100 -6.52 16.97 -15.50
N ALA A 101 -6.51 17.02 -16.84
CA ALA A 101 -7.29 16.12 -17.66
C ALA A 101 -6.75 14.69 -17.60
N ALA A 102 -7.65 13.71 -17.70
CA ALA A 102 -7.31 12.30 -17.82
C ALA A 102 -6.40 11.77 -16.68
N TRP A 103 -6.47 12.34 -15.48
CA TRP A 103 -5.63 11.97 -14.33
C TRP A 103 -5.84 10.54 -13.79
N GLN A 104 -6.89 9.85 -14.22
CA GLN A 104 -7.18 8.46 -13.92
C GLN A 104 -6.33 7.51 -14.78
N TYR A 105 -5.76 8.05 -15.86
CA TYR A 105 -4.86 7.35 -16.76
C TYR A 105 -3.39 7.61 -16.36
N PRO A 106 -2.48 6.66 -16.61
CA PRO A 106 -1.05 6.89 -16.49
C PRO A 106 -0.61 8.11 -17.30
N LEU A 107 0.42 8.81 -16.83
CA LEU A 107 1.12 9.80 -17.64
C LEU A 107 1.56 9.18 -18.98
N SER A 108 1.49 9.96 -20.05
CA SER A 108 1.62 9.48 -21.44
C SER A 108 2.59 10.31 -22.30
N GLU A 109 3.38 11.18 -21.66
CA GLU A 109 4.34 12.04 -22.35
C GLU A 109 5.51 11.20 -22.92
N PRO A 110 6.03 11.51 -24.11
CA PRO A 110 7.01 10.66 -24.79
C PRO A 110 8.40 10.64 -24.11
N ASP A 111 8.75 11.68 -23.35
CA ASP A 111 10.05 11.90 -22.71
C ASP A 111 10.08 11.51 -21.22
N MET A 112 9.10 10.71 -20.76
CA MET A 112 9.03 10.27 -19.37
C MET A 112 10.25 9.44 -18.97
N PRO A 113 11.01 9.84 -17.92
CA PRO A 113 12.06 9.01 -17.38
C PRO A 113 11.44 7.77 -16.72
N LYS A 114 12.21 6.68 -16.75
CA LYS A 114 11.88 5.43 -16.06
C LYS A 114 13.06 4.98 -15.23
N VAL A 115 12.78 4.35 -14.10
CA VAL A 115 13.82 3.65 -13.34
C VAL A 115 14.05 2.29 -14.00
N THR A 116 15.22 2.09 -14.57
CA THR A 116 15.63 0.90 -15.34
C THR A 116 16.98 0.35 -14.93
N SER A 117 17.78 1.13 -14.21
CA SER A 117 19.07 0.71 -13.69
C SER A 117 18.92 -0.45 -12.70
N THR A 118 19.89 -1.36 -12.72
CA THR A 118 19.94 -2.52 -11.82
C THR A 118 20.87 -2.31 -10.63
N ASP A 119 21.79 -1.35 -10.69
CA ASP A 119 22.66 -0.98 -9.59
C ASP A 119 22.06 0.16 -8.74
N VAL A 120 22.40 0.17 -7.45
CA VAL A 120 21.83 1.11 -6.46
C VAL A 120 22.06 2.58 -6.85
N ALA A 121 23.26 2.93 -7.32
CA ALA A 121 23.60 4.32 -7.63
C ALA A 121 22.84 4.83 -8.87
N GLY A 122 22.77 4.02 -9.93
CA GLY A 122 21.98 4.28 -11.12
C GLY A 122 20.50 4.48 -10.79
N ARG A 123 19.93 3.58 -9.97
CA ARG A 123 18.52 3.67 -9.53
C ARG A 123 18.23 4.96 -8.77
N ILE A 124 19.07 5.33 -7.82
CA ILE A 124 18.91 6.59 -7.06
C ILE A 124 18.90 7.78 -8.01
N ASN A 125 19.83 7.82 -8.98
CA ASN A 125 19.86 8.90 -9.97
C ASN A 125 18.59 8.95 -10.83
N GLU A 126 18.10 7.80 -11.29
CA GLU A 126 16.86 7.73 -12.06
C GLU A 126 15.62 8.12 -11.23
N ILE A 127 15.56 7.75 -9.95
CA ILE A 127 14.49 8.19 -9.04
C ILE A 127 14.49 9.72 -8.93
N TYR A 128 15.66 10.35 -8.83
CA TYR A 128 15.76 11.82 -8.83
C TYR A 128 15.36 12.43 -10.19
N ASN A 129 15.68 11.77 -11.31
CA ASN A 129 15.20 12.19 -12.63
C ASN A 129 13.68 12.12 -12.71
N VAL A 130 13.06 11.07 -12.17
CA VAL A 130 11.60 10.94 -12.04
C VAL A 130 11.01 12.07 -11.20
N ILE A 131 11.56 12.38 -10.03
CA ILE A 131 11.04 13.45 -9.16
C ILE A 131 11.17 14.82 -9.85
N ASN A 132 12.31 15.08 -10.49
CA ASN A 132 12.56 16.33 -11.22
C ASN A 132 11.67 16.46 -12.46
N TYR A 133 11.39 15.35 -13.14
CA TYR A 133 10.44 15.32 -14.23
C TYR A 133 9.03 15.57 -13.71
N ILE A 134 8.55 14.81 -12.73
CA ILE A 134 7.20 15.00 -12.18
C ILE A 134 7.03 16.42 -11.64
N ALA A 135 8.08 17.02 -11.08
CA ALA A 135 8.13 18.43 -10.69
C ALA A 135 6.91 18.86 -9.87
N VAL A 136 6.64 18.14 -8.78
CA VAL A 136 5.37 18.24 -8.03
C VAL A 136 4.98 19.67 -7.62
N ASP A 137 5.97 20.51 -7.37
CA ASP A 137 5.86 21.91 -6.97
C ASP A 137 5.50 22.87 -8.11
N THR A 138 5.74 22.51 -9.38
CA THR A 138 5.48 23.38 -10.53
C THR A 138 4.50 22.79 -11.55
N SER A 139 4.35 21.46 -11.58
CA SER A 139 3.44 20.77 -12.50
C SER A 139 1.98 21.09 -12.21
N ALA A 140 1.28 21.57 -13.23
CA ALA A 140 -0.14 21.90 -13.11
C ALA A 140 -0.97 20.69 -12.67
N ARG A 141 -0.60 19.46 -13.03
CA ARG A 141 -1.30 18.22 -12.65
C ARG A 141 -1.51 18.02 -11.14
N TYR A 142 -0.64 18.58 -10.30
CA TYR A 142 -0.72 18.42 -8.85
C TYR A 142 -1.05 19.72 -8.13
N ARG A 143 -1.31 20.80 -8.88
CA ARG A 143 -1.53 22.13 -8.32
C ARG A 143 -2.78 22.09 -7.43
N VAL A 144 -2.58 22.48 -6.18
CA VAL A 144 -3.66 22.54 -5.18
C VAL A 144 -4.74 23.52 -5.63
N ASP A 145 -5.99 23.10 -5.51
CA ASP A 145 -7.20 23.91 -5.68
C ASP A 145 -8.14 23.67 -4.47
N GLU A 146 -9.42 23.37 -4.69
CA GLU A 146 -10.33 22.89 -3.64
C GLU A 146 -9.93 21.51 -3.11
N HIS A 147 -9.05 20.80 -3.81
CA HIS A 147 -8.60 19.45 -3.52
C HIS A 147 -7.07 19.34 -3.51
N THR A 148 -6.60 18.18 -3.02
CA THR A 148 -5.18 17.81 -3.01
C THR A 148 -5.00 16.50 -3.77
N TYR A 149 -3.84 16.33 -4.38
CA TYR A 149 -3.61 15.32 -5.41
C TYR A 149 -2.51 14.32 -5.04
N CYS A 150 -2.37 14.06 -3.73
CA CYS A 150 -1.34 13.19 -3.17
C CYS A 150 -1.38 11.77 -3.73
N ASN A 151 -2.58 11.21 -3.94
CA ASN A 151 -2.76 9.89 -4.54
C ASN A 151 -2.35 9.84 -6.01
N ILE A 152 -2.59 10.91 -6.76
CA ILE A 152 -2.21 11.02 -8.18
C ILE A 152 -0.68 11.12 -8.28
N TYR A 153 -0.08 11.99 -7.46
CA TYR A 153 1.37 12.14 -7.38
C TYR A 153 2.07 10.84 -6.99
N ALA A 154 1.60 10.17 -5.93
CA ALA A 154 2.18 8.89 -5.48
C ALA A 154 2.07 7.81 -6.56
N TYR A 155 0.94 7.75 -7.27
CA TYR A 155 0.77 6.87 -8.40
C TYR A 155 1.75 7.15 -9.52
N ASP A 156 1.83 8.38 -10.00
CA ASP A 156 2.70 8.75 -11.13
C ASP A 156 4.18 8.52 -10.79
N TYR A 157 4.58 8.83 -9.54
CA TYR A 157 5.91 8.51 -9.02
C TYR A 157 6.20 7.01 -9.08
N CYS A 158 5.32 6.17 -8.50
CA CYS A 158 5.52 4.72 -8.50
C CYS A 158 5.51 4.15 -9.93
N TYR A 159 4.61 4.62 -10.79
CA TYR A 159 4.49 4.19 -12.18
C TYR A 159 5.75 4.50 -13.00
N LEU A 160 6.35 5.68 -12.82
CA LEU A 160 7.63 6.01 -13.46
C LEU A 160 8.81 5.25 -12.85
N CYS A 161 8.72 4.88 -11.58
CA CYS A 161 9.67 3.99 -10.92
C CYS A 161 9.45 2.48 -11.20
N ASN A 162 8.58 2.13 -12.15
CA ASN A 162 8.21 0.73 -12.49
C ASN A 162 7.68 -0.10 -11.32
N VAL A 163 7.08 0.55 -10.32
CA VAL A 163 6.42 -0.08 -9.16
C VAL A 163 4.91 0.13 -9.24
N PHE A 164 4.13 -0.94 -9.04
CA PHE A 164 2.68 -0.82 -9.06
C PHE A 164 2.11 -0.31 -7.73
N LEU A 165 1.59 0.92 -7.78
CA LEU A 165 0.61 1.45 -6.84
C LEU A 165 -0.67 1.72 -7.65
N PRO A 166 -1.88 1.45 -7.17
CA PRO A 166 -3.09 1.63 -7.98
C PRO A 166 -3.53 3.10 -8.06
N ARG A 167 -3.77 3.60 -9.28
CA ARG A 167 -4.62 4.78 -9.51
C ARG A 167 -6.10 4.41 -9.52
N VAL A 168 -6.36 3.25 -10.09
CA VAL A 168 -7.67 2.63 -10.22
C VAL A 168 -7.60 1.20 -9.71
N TRP A 169 -8.75 0.67 -9.32
CA TRP A 169 -8.87 -0.73 -8.92
C TRP A 169 -10.19 -1.31 -9.40
N TRP A 170 -10.24 -2.64 -9.50
CA TRP A 170 -11.42 -3.36 -9.92
C TRP A 170 -12.65 -3.03 -9.05
N THR A 171 -13.81 -2.87 -9.68
CA THR A 171 -15.11 -2.92 -8.98
C THR A 171 -15.31 -4.30 -8.37
N ASP A 172 -16.17 -4.43 -7.35
CA ASP A 172 -16.37 -5.72 -6.67
C ASP A 172 -16.74 -6.85 -7.65
N LYS A 173 -17.63 -6.57 -8.61
CA LYS A 173 -18.03 -7.51 -9.67
C LYS A 173 -16.86 -7.91 -10.57
N ALA A 174 -16.06 -6.94 -11.01
CA ALA A 174 -14.89 -7.21 -11.84
C ALA A 174 -13.83 -7.98 -11.07
N LEU A 175 -13.61 -7.63 -9.80
CA LEU A 175 -12.66 -8.30 -8.91
C LEU A 175 -13.05 -9.76 -8.70
N GLN A 176 -14.33 -10.06 -8.45
CA GLN A 176 -14.81 -11.45 -8.35
C GLN A 176 -14.51 -12.26 -9.62
N THR A 177 -14.66 -11.65 -10.79
CA THR A 177 -14.34 -12.30 -12.07
C THR A 177 -12.84 -12.57 -12.20
N VAL A 178 -12.00 -11.60 -11.86
CA VAL A 178 -10.53 -11.74 -11.86
C VAL A 178 -10.09 -12.82 -10.86
N LEU A 179 -10.68 -12.84 -9.66
CA LEU A 179 -10.39 -13.83 -8.63
C LEU A 179 -10.77 -15.25 -9.06
N ALA A 180 -11.80 -15.40 -9.90
CA ALA A 180 -12.19 -16.67 -10.49
C ALA A 180 -11.32 -17.09 -11.71
N GLY A 181 -10.26 -16.33 -12.03
CA GLY A 181 -9.40 -16.59 -13.19
C GLY A 181 -9.97 -16.07 -14.52
N GLY A 182 -11.07 -15.31 -14.48
CA GLY A 182 -11.68 -14.71 -15.67
C GLY A 182 -10.92 -13.47 -16.14
N ALA A 183 -10.93 -13.23 -17.45
CA ALA A 183 -10.35 -12.03 -18.04
C ALA A 183 -11.33 -10.84 -17.95
N VAL A 184 -10.87 -9.70 -17.43
CA VAL A 184 -11.62 -8.46 -17.40
C VAL A 184 -10.80 -7.34 -18.01
N LYS A 185 -11.38 -6.59 -18.96
CA LYS A 185 -10.74 -5.41 -19.55
C LYS A 185 -10.93 -4.20 -18.62
N PRO A 186 -9.88 -3.42 -18.29
CA PRO A 186 -10.02 -2.17 -17.56
C PRO A 186 -10.85 -1.15 -18.36
N SER A 187 -11.92 -0.64 -17.75
CA SER A 187 -12.81 0.37 -18.31
C SER A 187 -13.28 1.25 -17.16
N TYR A 188 -12.96 2.55 -17.26
CA TYR A 188 -13.26 3.51 -16.20
C TYR A 188 -14.77 3.61 -15.94
N GLY A 189 -15.16 3.60 -14.66
CA GLY A 189 -16.55 3.65 -14.22
C GLY A 189 -17.33 2.35 -14.39
N ASN A 190 -16.80 1.37 -15.14
CA ASN A 190 -17.47 0.12 -15.45
C ASN A 190 -16.84 -1.06 -14.71
N THR A 191 -15.57 -1.33 -15.01
CA THR A 191 -14.81 -2.45 -14.42
C THR A 191 -13.77 -1.97 -13.43
N VAL A 192 -13.34 -0.70 -13.51
CA VAL A 192 -12.42 -0.09 -12.54
C VAL A 192 -12.92 1.27 -12.05
N ILE A 193 -12.61 1.59 -10.81
CA ILE A 193 -12.90 2.87 -10.16
C ILE A 193 -11.62 3.49 -9.60
N GLU A 194 -11.61 4.81 -9.48
CA GLU A 194 -10.48 5.54 -8.88
C GLU A 194 -10.33 5.24 -7.39
N LEU A 195 -9.07 5.14 -6.95
CA LEU A 195 -8.76 5.09 -5.53
C LEU A 195 -8.29 6.45 -5.01
N ASN A 196 -8.97 6.96 -3.99
CA ASN A 196 -8.48 8.07 -3.18
C ASN A 196 -7.43 7.59 -2.15
N ALA A 197 -6.77 8.52 -1.46
CA ALA A 197 -5.73 8.17 -0.48
C ALA A 197 -6.22 7.23 0.63
N ASN A 198 -7.48 7.35 1.09
CA ASN A 198 -8.06 6.43 2.07
C ASN A 198 -8.14 5.00 1.53
N ALA A 199 -8.53 4.86 0.27
CA ALA A 199 -8.68 3.57 -0.38
C ALA A 199 -7.32 2.95 -0.74
N ILE A 200 -6.31 3.77 -1.10
CA ILE A 200 -4.95 3.29 -1.33
C ILE A 200 -4.34 2.68 -0.06
N PHE A 201 -4.54 3.30 1.11
CA PHE A 201 -4.11 2.70 2.38
C PHE A 201 -4.68 1.29 2.57
N ARG A 202 -6.01 1.15 2.40
CA ARG A 202 -6.68 -0.15 2.50
C ARG A 202 -6.20 -1.13 1.43
N TRP A 203 -5.88 -0.63 0.24
CA TRP A 203 -5.33 -1.46 -0.82
C TRP A 203 -3.93 -1.96 -0.46
N LEU A 204 -3.04 -1.12 0.09
CA LEU A 204 -1.71 -1.54 0.55
C LEU A 204 -1.82 -2.64 1.62
N GLU A 205 -2.75 -2.48 2.57
CA GLU A 205 -3.05 -3.51 3.57
C GLU A 205 -3.59 -4.80 2.97
N ASN A 206 -4.45 -4.70 1.95
CA ASN A 206 -5.19 -5.83 1.41
C ASN A 206 -4.44 -6.61 0.34
N TRP A 207 -3.70 -5.91 -0.50
CA TRP A 207 -3.16 -6.39 -1.76
C TRP A 207 -1.69 -6.06 -1.94
N GLY A 208 -1.14 -5.09 -1.21
CA GLY A 208 0.20 -4.56 -1.42
C GLY A 208 1.27 -5.63 -1.53
N GLU A 209 1.24 -6.63 -0.63
CA GLU A 209 2.18 -7.75 -0.62
C GLU A 209 2.19 -8.54 -1.95
N LYS A 210 1.03 -8.75 -2.56
CA LYS A 210 0.90 -9.44 -3.86
C LYS A 210 1.56 -8.66 -5.01
N PHE A 211 1.86 -7.38 -4.78
CA PHE A 211 2.54 -6.48 -5.71
C PHE A 211 3.92 -6.04 -5.20
N GLY A 212 4.50 -6.77 -4.25
CA GLY A 212 5.86 -6.56 -3.73
C GLY A 212 5.97 -5.51 -2.64
N TRP A 213 4.88 -4.92 -2.16
CA TRP A 213 4.93 -3.98 -1.03
C TRP A 213 5.11 -4.73 0.29
N VAL A 214 6.12 -4.34 1.04
CA VAL A 214 6.42 -4.84 2.38
C VAL A 214 6.07 -3.74 3.38
N ARG A 215 5.24 -4.08 4.36
CA ARG A 215 4.95 -3.17 5.49
C ARG A 215 6.11 -3.21 6.46
N THR A 216 6.50 -2.04 6.95
CA THR A 216 7.47 -1.88 8.03
C THR A 216 6.92 -0.94 9.10
N TYR A 217 7.48 -1.05 10.31
CA TYR A 217 7.13 -0.22 11.47
C TYR A 217 8.31 0.62 11.96
N ASP A 218 9.47 0.48 11.31
CA ASP A 218 10.68 1.24 11.61
C ASP A 218 10.99 2.20 10.46
N LEU A 219 11.05 3.49 10.77
CA LEU A 219 11.37 4.53 9.79
C LEU A 219 12.83 4.44 9.32
N THR A 220 13.71 3.85 10.12
CA THR A 220 15.11 3.58 9.76
C THR A 220 15.16 2.52 8.69
N ASP A 221 14.51 1.36 8.92
CA ASP A 221 14.37 0.29 7.93
C ASP A 221 13.74 0.80 6.63
N LEU A 222 12.67 1.59 6.73
CA LEU A 222 12.04 2.21 5.56
C LEU A 222 13.04 3.07 4.76
N GLN A 223 13.72 4.01 5.42
CA GLN A 223 14.64 4.92 4.74
C GLN A 223 15.86 4.18 4.19
N GLU A 224 16.40 3.21 4.91
CA GLU A 224 17.55 2.41 4.47
C GLU A 224 17.21 1.59 3.24
N ASN A 225 16.04 0.94 3.21
CA ASN A 225 15.56 0.24 2.02
C ASN A 225 15.42 1.18 0.82
N VAL A 226 14.84 2.37 1.02
CA VAL A 226 14.72 3.38 -0.03
C VAL A 226 16.10 3.91 -0.49
N ASN A 227 17.05 4.05 0.43
CA ASN A 227 18.45 4.38 0.10
C ASN A 227 19.17 3.26 -0.67
N GLN A 228 18.63 2.04 -0.74
CA GLN A 228 19.07 0.99 -1.65
C GLN A 228 18.38 1.05 -3.04
N GLY A 229 17.70 2.16 -3.35
CA GLY A 229 16.99 2.32 -4.63
C GLY A 229 15.63 1.62 -4.68
N LYS A 230 15.08 1.21 -3.53
CA LYS A 230 13.68 0.76 -3.40
C LYS A 230 12.73 1.96 -3.40
N ILE A 231 11.45 1.68 -3.66
CA ILE A 231 10.39 2.69 -3.69
C ILE A 231 9.58 2.61 -2.40
N GLY A 232 9.44 3.73 -1.67
CA GLY A 232 8.75 3.77 -0.39
C GLY A 232 7.55 4.72 -0.38
N VAL A 233 6.56 4.42 0.46
CA VAL A 233 5.40 5.28 0.72
C VAL A 233 5.02 5.28 2.20
N ILE A 234 4.48 6.41 2.65
CA ILE A 234 3.76 6.53 3.91
C ILE A 234 2.31 6.85 3.57
N SER A 235 1.36 6.09 4.10
CA SER A 235 -0.06 6.32 3.86
C SER A 235 -0.85 6.32 5.16
N GLY A 236 -1.86 7.19 5.26
CA GLY A 236 -2.74 7.30 6.41
C GLY A 236 -4.14 7.76 6.01
N PRO A 237 -5.20 6.97 6.27
CA PRO A 237 -6.56 7.37 5.98
C PRO A 237 -7.04 8.40 7.00
N ASN A 238 -8.01 9.21 6.59
CA ASN A 238 -8.68 10.16 7.47
C ASN A 238 -9.65 9.45 8.42
N LYS A 239 -9.81 9.97 9.64
CA LYS A 239 -10.83 9.54 10.60
C LYS A 239 -12.24 9.74 10.06
N ASN A 240 -12.47 10.85 9.35
CA ASN A 240 -13.70 11.07 8.61
C ASN A 240 -13.56 10.46 7.21
N PRO A 241 -14.30 9.39 6.88
CA PRO A 241 -14.17 8.71 5.59
C PRO A 241 -14.56 9.60 4.38
N ASN A 242 -15.33 10.67 4.62
CA ASN A 242 -15.74 11.64 3.59
C ASN A 242 -14.68 12.72 3.35
N ARG A 243 -13.56 12.71 4.08
CA ARG A 243 -12.42 13.60 3.89
C ARG A 243 -11.23 12.82 3.37
N SER A 244 -10.39 13.48 2.57
CA SER A 244 -9.18 12.88 2.03
C SER A 244 -8.23 12.46 3.16
N GLY A 245 -7.71 11.24 3.05
CA GLY A 245 -6.49 10.82 3.74
C GLY A 245 -5.27 11.44 3.06
N HIS A 246 -4.09 10.92 3.38
CA HIS A 246 -2.85 11.40 2.77
C HIS A 246 -1.89 10.25 2.46
N ILE A 247 -1.10 10.44 1.41
CA ILE A 247 -0.02 9.53 1.03
C ILE A 247 1.17 10.36 0.53
N CYS A 248 2.36 10.01 1.00
CA CYS A 248 3.61 10.63 0.56
C CYS A 248 4.59 9.56 0.07
N CYS A 249 5.41 9.94 -0.90
CA CYS A 249 6.54 9.12 -1.35
C CYS A 249 7.71 9.30 -0.38
N VAL A 250 8.39 8.22 -0.04
CA VAL A 250 9.70 8.24 0.61
C VAL A 250 10.75 8.11 -0.48
N VAL A 251 11.74 8.98 -0.45
CA VAL A 251 12.74 9.11 -1.54
C VAL A 251 14.16 8.92 -1.00
N PRO A 252 15.12 8.47 -1.84
CA PRO A 252 16.48 8.21 -1.39
C PRO A 252 17.19 9.49 -0.95
N GLU A 253 18.02 9.40 0.08
CA GLU A 253 18.88 10.50 0.48
C GLU A 253 19.98 10.73 -0.57
N LYS A 254 20.15 11.98 -1.00
CA LYS A 254 21.13 12.35 -2.02
C LYS A 254 21.40 13.85 -1.98
N ASP A 255 22.60 14.28 -2.34
CA ASP A 255 22.95 15.68 -2.61
C ASP A 255 22.52 16.67 -1.51
N GLY A 256 22.63 16.27 -0.24
CA GLY A 256 22.27 17.09 0.93
C GLY A 256 20.81 16.99 1.37
N TYR A 257 19.93 16.38 0.58
CA TYR A 257 18.59 15.99 1.02
C TYR A 257 18.68 14.74 1.89
N LYS A 258 18.30 14.89 3.16
CA LYS A 258 18.44 13.84 4.18
C LYS A 258 17.17 13.68 5.00
N ALA A 259 16.97 12.45 5.47
CA ALA A 259 16.04 12.15 6.54
C ALA A 259 16.51 12.80 7.84
N THR A 260 15.57 13.23 8.68
CA THR A 260 15.85 13.73 10.02
C THR A 260 16.05 12.56 10.97
N ARG A 261 17.12 12.61 11.76
CA ARG A 261 17.52 11.57 12.71
C ARG A 261 17.59 12.08 14.14
N SER A 262 17.38 11.16 15.08
CA SER A 262 17.73 11.33 16.50
C SER A 262 18.79 10.28 16.83
N GLY A 263 20.05 10.70 16.99
CA GLY A 263 21.18 9.77 16.93
C GLY A 263 21.23 9.09 15.55
N ASN A 264 21.28 7.75 15.53
CA ASN A 264 21.29 6.97 14.30
C ASN A 264 19.89 6.63 13.77
N ALA A 265 18.85 6.75 14.59
CA ALA A 265 17.49 6.37 14.22
C ALA A 265 16.82 7.45 13.38
N VAL A 266 16.19 7.06 12.27
CA VAL A 266 15.36 7.97 11.47
C VAL A 266 14.08 8.30 12.23
N VAL A 267 13.83 9.59 12.43
CA VAL A 267 12.59 10.07 13.05
C VAL A 267 11.62 10.65 12.03
N ILE A 268 12.12 11.17 10.91
CA ILE A 268 11.32 11.62 9.77
C ILE A 268 12.10 11.24 8.50
N PRO A 269 11.59 10.32 7.67
CA PRO A 269 12.25 9.98 6.41
C PRO A 269 12.26 11.18 5.46
N LEU A 270 13.06 11.10 4.40
CA LEU A 270 13.04 12.06 3.32
C LEU A 270 11.82 11.81 2.44
N LEU A 271 10.96 12.82 2.31
CA LEU A 271 9.64 12.72 1.72
C LEU A 271 9.48 13.65 0.51
N SER A 272 8.57 13.25 -0.38
CA SER A 272 8.05 14.07 -1.46
C SER A 272 6.52 13.99 -1.49
N GLN A 273 5.84 15.11 -1.75
CA GLN A 273 4.37 15.16 -1.65
C GLN A 273 3.67 16.14 -2.58
N ALA A 274 2.42 15.80 -2.91
CA ALA A 274 1.39 16.70 -3.44
C ALA A 274 0.24 16.89 -2.42
N GLY A 275 0.55 17.51 -1.28
CA GLY A 275 -0.41 17.75 -0.18
C GLY A 275 -1.03 19.15 -0.25
N ALA A 276 -1.37 19.72 0.91
CA ALA A 276 -1.76 21.13 1.02
C ALA A 276 -0.65 22.10 0.55
N LYS A 277 0.60 21.62 0.57
CA LYS A 277 1.74 22.24 -0.09
C LYS A 277 2.46 21.15 -0.86
N ASN A 278 2.81 21.44 -2.11
CA ASN A 278 3.61 20.55 -2.93
C ASN A 278 5.08 20.78 -2.62
N ILE A 279 5.80 19.71 -2.30
CA ILE A 279 7.20 19.82 -1.86
C ILE A 279 7.97 18.63 -2.43
N ARG A 280 9.04 18.91 -3.21
CA ARG A 280 9.88 17.88 -3.81
C ARG A 280 10.66 17.06 -2.78
N PHE A 281 11.23 17.72 -1.78
CA PHE A 281 12.06 17.09 -0.76
C PHE A 281 11.86 17.79 0.58
N TYR A 282 11.46 17.04 1.61
CA TYR A 282 11.38 17.53 2.98
C TYR A 282 11.48 16.39 3.99
N SER A 283 11.90 16.71 5.21
CA SER A 283 12.03 15.74 6.30
C SER A 283 11.72 16.35 7.66
N ASN A 284 10.85 17.36 7.71
CA ASN A 284 10.56 18.14 8.92
C ASN A 284 9.11 18.03 9.42
N ASN A 285 8.27 17.18 8.82
CA ASN A 285 6.85 17.07 9.17
C ASN A 285 6.37 15.62 9.26
N LYS A 286 5.92 15.23 10.47
CA LYS A 286 5.27 13.94 10.76
C LYS A 286 3.76 14.02 10.58
N TRP A 287 3.32 14.30 9.36
CA TRP A 287 1.89 14.52 9.06
C TRP A 287 0.99 13.35 9.46
N TRP A 288 1.53 12.12 9.49
CA TRP A 288 0.79 10.91 9.85
C TRP A 288 0.41 10.85 11.33
N LEU A 289 0.99 11.71 12.18
CA LEU A 289 0.64 11.85 13.59
C LEU A 289 -0.43 12.92 13.83
N LEU A 290 -0.93 13.59 12.78
CA LEU A 290 -1.94 14.63 12.95
C LEU A 290 -3.28 14.04 13.43
N PRO A 291 -4.07 14.76 14.26
CA PRO A 291 -5.27 14.22 14.88
C PRO A 291 -6.35 13.71 13.93
N GLN A 292 -6.39 14.20 12.68
CA GLN A 292 -7.34 13.75 11.65
C GLN A 292 -6.95 12.42 11.00
N ILE A 293 -5.71 11.96 11.15
CA ILE A 293 -5.26 10.67 10.61
C ILE A 293 -5.73 9.56 11.55
N LYS A 294 -6.46 8.59 11.01
CA LYS A 294 -7.06 7.50 11.78
C LYS A 294 -6.03 6.49 12.24
N GLU A 295 -5.15 6.15 11.32
CA GLU A 295 -4.09 5.14 11.41
C GLU A 295 -3.09 5.45 10.30
N PHE A 296 -1.91 4.83 10.34
CA PHE A 296 -0.90 5.00 9.30
C PHE A 296 -0.05 3.74 9.13
N GLY A 297 0.66 3.68 8.01
CA GLY A 297 1.62 2.62 7.74
C GLY A 297 2.75 3.12 6.86
N PHE A 298 3.82 2.33 6.86
CA PHE A 298 5.02 2.56 6.08
C PHE A 298 5.26 1.34 5.22
N TRP A 299 5.54 1.55 3.94
CA TRP A 299 5.82 0.46 3.02
C TRP A 299 7.01 0.80 2.13
N TYR A 300 7.78 -0.22 1.78
CA TYR A 300 8.69 -0.19 0.65
C TYR A 300 8.34 -1.31 -0.32
N ASN A 301 8.71 -1.18 -1.59
CA ASN A 301 8.46 -2.19 -2.60
C ASN A 301 9.75 -2.95 -2.94
N ASN A 302 9.68 -4.29 -2.96
CA ASN A 302 10.78 -5.19 -3.29
C ASN A 302 10.93 -5.47 -4.78
N ASN A 303 9.94 -5.12 -5.61
CA ASN A 303 10.02 -5.27 -7.06
C ASN A 303 10.81 -4.09 -7.62
N VAL A 304 12.13 -4.15 -7.45
CA VAL A 304 13.08 -3.17 -7.93
C VAL A 304 14.19 -3.82 -8.74
#